data_AF-A0A067M3Y4-F1
#
_entry.id   AF-A0A067M3Y4-F1
#
_cell.length_a   1.000
_cell.length_b   1.000
_cell.length_c   1.000
_cell.angle_alpha   90.00
_cell.angle_beta   90.00
_cell.angle_gamma   90.00
#
_symmetry.space_group_name_H-M   'P 1'
#
loop_
_entity.id
_entity.type
_entity.pdbx_description
1 polymer ?
#
loop_
_entity_poly.entity_id
_entity_poly.type
_entity_poly.pdbx_seq_one_letter_code
_entity_poly.pdbx_strand_id
1 'polypeptide(L)' 'WGEKQQETFLKLKVILTTEPMLKPPQYDGRPFKVTTDGSVLGFGGMLSQEFERADKSGKTV' A
#
# COMPACT_ATOMS: atom_id res chain seq x y z
N TRP A 1 -18.79 -5.95 -15.33
CA TRP A 1 -18.86 -5.29 -14.00
C TRP A 1 -20.23 -5.57 -13.41
N GLY A 2 -20.31 -5.93 -12.12
CA GLY A 2 -21.57 -6.26 -11.43
C GLY A 2 -21.44 -6.04 -9.91
N GLU A 3 -22.49 -6.34 -9.14
CA GLU A 3 -22.56 -6.00 -7.70
C GLU A 3 -21.39 -6.58 -6.89
N LYS A 4 -21.07 -7.87 -7.10
CA LYS A 4 -19.94 -8.52 -6.41
C LYS A 4 -18.60 -7.86 -6.74
N GLN A 5 -18.38 -7.42 -7.98
CA GLN A 5 -17.15 -6.72 -8.37
C GLN A 5 -17.08 -5.34 -7.73
N GLN A 6 -18.20 -4.60 -7.72
CA GLN A 6 -18.30 -3.30 -7.06
C GLN A 6 -17.98 -3.40 -5.57
N GLU A 7 -18.62 -4.35 -4.88
CA GLU A 7 -18.41 -4.58 -3.45
C GLU A 7 -16.95 -4.94 -3.15
N THR A 8 -16.36 -5.84 -3.95
CA THR A 8 -14.95 -6.23 -3.80
C THR A 8 -14.02 -5.05 -4.03
N PHE A 9 -14.28 -4.22 -5.05
CA PHE A 9 -13.48 -3.05 -5.34
C PHE A 9 -13.52 -2.01 -4.21
N LEU A 10 -14.69 -1.79 -3.61
CA LEU A 10 -14.83 -0.93 -2.44
C LEU A 10 -14.08 -1.48 -1.22
N LYS A 11 -14.16 -2.80 -0.97
CA LYS A 11 -13.39 -3.45 0.09
C LYS A 11 -11.89 -3.27 -0.10
N LEU A 12 -11.38 -3.42 -1.33
CA LEU A 12 -9.97 -3.20 -1.63
C LEU A 12 -9.53 -1.75 -1.36
N LYS A 13 -10.36 -0.76 -1.69
CA LYS A 13 -10.07 0.64 -1.33
C LYS A 13 -9.89 0.80 0.17
N VAL A 14 -10.82 0.25 0.97
CA VAL A 14 -10.74 0.30 2.42
C VAL A 14 -9.43 -0.32 2.91
N ILE A 15 -9.14 -1.57 2.48
CA ILE A 15 -7.93 -2.31 2.89
C ILE A 15 -6.64 -1.53 2.58
N LEU A 16 -6.55 -0.89 1.40
CA LEU A 16 -5.38 -0.11 1.00
C LEU A 16 -5.19 1.18 1.81
N THR A 17 -6.25 1.67 2.45
CA THR A 17 -6.26 2.92 3.23
C THR A 17 -6.30 2.69 4.75
N THR A 18 -6.11 1.45 5.20
CA THR A 18 -6.14 1.07 6.62
C THR A 18 -4.89 0.28 7.02
N GLU A 19 -4.62 0.18 8.32
CA GLU A 19 -3.60 -0.74 8.86
C GLU A 19 -3.94 -2.19 8.42
N PRO A 20 -2.97 -3.01 7.98
CA PRO A 20 -1.54 -2.77 7.96
C PRO A 20 -0.95 -2.23 6.66
N MET A 21 -1.76 -1.82 5.69
CA MET A 21 -1.26 -1.30 4.41
C MET A 21 -0.85 0.16 4.51
N LEU A 22 -1.66 1.00 5.15
CA LEU A 22 -1.35 2.41 5.40
C LEU A 22 -0.79 2.57 6.82
N LYS A 23 0.50 2.89 6.92
CA LYS A 23 1.22 3.09 8.18
C LYS A 23 1.74 4.52 8.32
N PRO A 24 1.89 5.05 9.55
CA PRO A 24 2.59 6.31 9.77
C PRO A 24 4.05 6.23 9.29
N PRO A 25 4.60 7.31 8.74
CA PRO A 25 6.00 7.36 8.31
C PRO A 25 6.94 7.11 9.49
N GLN A 26 8.04 6.39 9.25
CA GLN A 26 9.11 6.15 10.22
C GLN A 26 10.34 6.97 9.85
N TYR A 27 10.84 7.75 10.80
CA TYR A 27 12.01 8.63 10.64
C TYR A 27 13.24 8.09 11.37
N ASP A 28 13.45 6.77 11.31
CA ASP A 28 14.53 6.05 12.00
C ASP A 28 15.75 5.78 11.09
N GLY A 29 15.81 6.47 9.94
CA GLY A 29 16.86 6.30 8.93
C GLY A 29 16.50 5.32 7.82
N ARG A 30 15.38 4.58 7.92
CA ARG A 30 14.92 3.75 6.79
C ARG A 30 14.53 4.62 5.59
N PRO A 31 14.89 4.23 4.36
CA PRO A 31 14.64 5.06 3.19
C PRO A 31 13.15 5.12 2.84
N PHE A 32 12.72 6.27 2.33
CA PHE A 32 11.49 6.35 1.56
C PHE A 32 11.78 5.98 0.10
N LYS A 33 10.94 5.13 -0.48
CA LYS A 33 10.96 4.79 -1.91
C LYS A 33 9.83 5.51 -2.62
N VAL A 34 10.18 6.35 -3.58
CA VAL A 34 9.23 6.99 -4.48
C VAL A 34 9.12 6.14 -5.75
N THR A 35 7.91 5.69 -6.07
CA THR A 35 7.61 5.00 -7.33
C THR A 35 6.66 5.88 -8.13
N THR A 36 7.01 6.20 -9.37
CA THR A 36 6.22 7.07 -10.24
C THR A 36 5.97 6.39 -11.57
N ASP A 37 4.81 6.65 -12.15
CA ASP A 37 4.50 6.26 -13.51
C ASP A 37 3.71 7.37 -14.21
N GLY A 38 4.03 7.58 -15.48
CA GLY A 38 3.50 8.67 -16.30
C GLY A 38 2.88 8.15 -17.58
N SER A 39 1.77 8.78 -17.98
CA SER A 39 1.08 8.49 -19.22
C SER A 39 0.74 9.80 -19.95
N VAL A 40 0.25 9.67 -21.19
CA VAL A 40 -0.21 10.82 -21.99
C VAL A 40 -1.32 11.61 -21.28
N LEU A 41 -2.12 10.97 -20.42
CA LEU A 41 -3.27 11.58 -19.77
C LEU A 41 -2.98 12.09 -18.35
N GLY A 42 -1.87 11.68 -17.74
CA GLY A 42 -1.57 12.06 -16.37
C GLY A 42 -0.42 11.29 -15.73
N PHE A 43 -0.09 11.69 -14.50
CA PHE A 43 1.05 11.20 -13.74
C PHE A 43 0.62 10.73 -12.35
N GLY A 44 1.16 9.60 -11.91
CA GLY A 44 0.92 9.03 -10.58
C GLY A 44 2.22 8.82 -9.81
N GLY A 45 2.12 8.91 -8.49
CA GLY A 45 3.23 8.65 -7.56
C GLY A 45 2.77 7.91 -6.31
N MET A 46 3.62 7.02 -5.81
CA MET A 46 3.45 6.30 -4.55
C MET A 46 4.72 6.44 -3.72
N LEU A 47 4.55 6.84 -2.46
CA LEU A 47 5.59 6.86 -1.45
C LEU A 47 5.44 5.62 -0.57
N SER A 48 6.51 4.82 -0.42
CA SER A 48 6.50 3.63 0.44
C SER A 48 7.76 3.55 1.31
N GLN A 49 7.66 2.79 2.40
CA GLN A 49 8.78 2.41 3.27
C GLN A 49 8.70 0.92 3.55
N GLU A 50 9.84 0.30 3.85
CA GLU A 50 9.89 -1.08 4.31
C GLU A 50 9.46 -1.16 5.78
N PHE A 51 8.59 -2.13 6.09
CA PHE A 51 8.12 -2.40 7.43
C PHE A 51 8.29 -3.89 7.71
N GLU A 52 8.84 -4.19 8.87
CA GLU A 52 8.91 -5.55 9.39
C GLU A 52 7.49 -6.11 9.56
N ARG A 53 7.31 -7.37 9.16
CA ARG A 53 6.05 -8.08 9.35
C ARG A 53 6.33 -9.49 9.85
N ALA A 54 5.46 -9.99 10.73
CA ALA A 54 5.47 -11.40 11.06
C ALA A 54 4.92 -12.23 9.90
N ASP A 55 5.67 -13.25 9.48
CA ASP A 55 5.16 -14.29 8.59
C ASP A 55 4.16 -15.21 9.31
N LYS A 56 3.59 -16.19 8.59
CA LYS A 56 2.61 -17.14 9.16
C LYS A 56 3.18 -18.02 10.27
N SER A 57 4.50 -18.09 10.39
CA SER A 57 5.23 -18.86 11.42
C SER A 57 5.64 -17.99 12.61
N GLY A 58 5.32 -16.69 12.59
CA GLY A 58 5.67 -15.72 13.63
C GLY A 58 7.09 -15.16 13.51
N LYS A 59 7.82 -15.48 12.43
CA LYS A 59 9.15 -14.92 12.19
C LYS A 59 9.01 -13.53 11.57
N THR A 60 9.74 -12.56 12.11
CA THR A 60 9.86 -11.23 11.51
C THR A 60 10.63 -11.34 10.20
N VAL A 61 10.03 -10.83 9.13
CA VAL A 61 10.58 -10.74 7.77
C VAL A 61 10.46 -9.32 7.23
#